data_AF-A0A524JWG6-F1
#
_entry.id   AF-A0A524JWG6-F1
#
_cell.length_a   1.000
_cell.length_b   1.000
_cell.length_c   1.000
_cell.angle_alpha   90.00
_cell.angle_beta   90.00
_cell.angle_gamma   90.00
#
_symmetry.space_group_name_H-M   'P 1'
#
loop_
_entity.id
_entity.type
_entity.pdbx_description
1 polymer ?
#
loop_
_entity_poly.entity_id
_entity_poly.type
_entity_poly.pdbx_seq_one_letter_code
_entity_poly.pdbx_strand_id
1 'polypeptide(L)'
;FLTAAESIVYEEGPCIRCGRCMRACSCHLSPALLNAALKANDLDQAEDIGIIDCIECGTCSFVCPSHIQLVQRFRVGKQLVRAKKQKETQRAGK
;
A
#
# COMPACT_ATOMS: atom_id res chain seq x y z
N PHE A 1 2.84 -23.11 19.52
CA PHE A 1 3.08 -22.67 18.14
C PHE A 1 1.90 -23.13 17.30
N LEU A 2 1.39 -22.28 16.39
CA LEU A 2 0.27 -22.64 15.52
C LEU A 2 0.61 -23.89 14.70
N THR A 3 -0.31 -24.84 14.64
CA THR A 3 -0.23 -26.02 13.79
C THR A 3 -0.56 -25.66 12.33
N ALA A 4 -0.17 -26.51 11.38
CA ALA A 4 -0.49 -26.29 9.97
C ALA A 4 -2.01 -26.20 9.70
N ALA A 5 -2.84 -26.87 10.52
CA ALA A 5 -4.29 -26.77 10.45
C ALA A 5 -4.84 -25.42 10.95
N GLU A 6 -4.08 -24.69 11.77
CA GLU A 6 -4.46 -23.40 12.35
C GLU A 6 -3.92 -22.21 11.55
N SER A 7 -2.98 -22.43 10.62
CA SER A 7 -2.41 -21.39 9.77
C SER A 7 -2.87 -21.52 8.31
N ILE A 8 -3.90 -20.79 7.93
CA ILE A 8 -4.39 -20.74 6.55
C ILE A 8 -3.65 -19.62 5.81
N VAL A 9 -2.91 -19.97 4.75
CA VAL A 9 -2.26 -19.01 3.86
C VAL A 9 -3.12 -18.87 2.61
N TYR A 10 -3.55 -17.64 2.33
CA TYR A 10 -4.33 -17.32 1.14
C TYR A 10 -3.42 -16.76 0.05
N GLU A 11 -3.62 -17.20 -1.18
CA GLU A 11 -2.96 -16.60 -2.34
C GLU A 11 -3.59 -15.25 -2.72
N GLU A 12 -2.79 -14.36 -3.30
CA GLU A 12 -3.30 -13.08 -3.79
C GLU A 12 -4.12 -13.25 -5.06
N GLY A 13 -5.37 -12.80 -5.02
CA GLY A 13 -6.26 -12.70 -6.18
C GLY A 13 -6.24 -11.32 -6.86
N PRO A 14 -6.91 -11.20 -8.03
CA PRO A 14 -7.06 -9.91 -8.71
C PRO A 14 -7.96 -8.96 -7.92
N CYS A 15 -7.68 -7.65 -8.01
CA CYS A 15 -8.52 -6.64 -7.39
C CYS A 15 -9.87 -6.53 -8.11
N ILE A 16 -10.95 -6.84 -7.41
CA ILE A 16 -12.33 -6.75 -7.94
C ILE A 16 -13.01 -5.39 -7.72
N ARG A 17 -12.25 -4.37 -7.29
CA ARG A 17 -12.73 -2.99 -7.06
C ARG A 17 -13.92 -2.87 -6.10
N CYS A 18 -14.00 -3.72 -5.08
CA CYS A 18 -15.11 -3.76 -4.12
C CYS A 18 -15.19 -2.59 -3.11
N GLY A 19 -14.17 -1.74 -3.02
CA GLY A 19 -14.16 -0.56 -2.13
C GLY A 19 -14.10 -0.85 -0.61
N ARG A 20 -13.95 -2.11 -0.16
CA ARG A 20 -13.86 -2.43 1.29
C ARG A 20 -12.65 -1.81 1.95
N CYS A 21 -11.50 -1.79 1.26
CA CYS A 21 -10.27 -1.20 1.78
C CYS A 21 -10.39 0.31 2.04
N MET A 22 -11.19 1.04 1.25
CA MET A 22 -11.45 2.47 1.44
C MET A 22 -12.30 2.71 2.69
N ARG A 23 -13.38 1.93 2.87
CA ARG A 23 -14.26 2.04 4.05
C ARG A 23 -13.56 1.69 5.37
N ALA A 24 -12.58 0.80 5.33
CA ALA A 24 -11.85 0.36 6.52
C ALA A 24 -10.59 1.19 6.82
N CYS A 25 -10.20 2.12 5.95
CA CYS A 25 -8.98 2.91 6.13
C CYS A 25 -9.22 4.02 7.16
N SER A 26 -8.48 3.99 8.28
CA SER A 26 -8.52 5.02 9.32
C SER A 26 -7.98 6.38 8.87
N CYS A 27 -7.13 6.40 7.83
CA CYS A 27 -6.54 7.62 7.28
C CYS A 27 -7.37 8.22 6.13
N HIS A 28 -8.55 7.64 5.83
CA HIS A 28 -9.40 8.05 4.71
C HIS A 28 -8.71 8.09 3.33
N LEU A 29 -7.63 7.32 3.17
CA LEU A 29 -6.93 7.17 1.90
C LEU A 29 -7.72 6.25 0.96
N SER A 30 -7.32 6.22 -0.31
CA SER A 30 -7.79 5.23 -1.28
C SER A 30 -6.75 4.13 -1.52
N PRO A 31 -6.75 3.03 -0.74
CA PRO A 31 -5.80 1.93 -0.95
C PRO A 31 -5.88 1.30 -2.34
N ALA A 32 -7.05 1.32 -2.97
CA ALA A 32 -7.23 0.80 -4.31
C ALA A 32 -6.47 1.64 -5.35
N LEU A 33 -6.53 2.97 -5.24
CA LEU A 33 -5.80 3.89 -6.12
C LEU A 33 -4.30 3.85 -5.83
N LEU A 34 -3.89 3.88 -4.56
CA LEU A 34 -2.49 3.73 -4.17
C LEU A 34 -1.87 2.45 -4.74
N ASN A 35 -2.60 1.33 -4.64
CA ASN A 35 -2.12 0.07 -5.19
C ASN A 35 -2.02 0.10 -6.73
N ALA A 36 -2.90 0.83 -7.41
CA ALA A 36 -2.80 1.00 -8.86
C ALA A 36 -1.58 1.87 -9.24
N ALA A 37 -1.39 3.00 -8.57
CA ALA A 37 -0.24 3.90 -8.77
C ALA A 37 1.09 3.17 -8.55
N LEU A 38 1.20 2.43 -7.44
CA LEU A 38 2.40 1.64 -7.14
C LEU A 38 2.65 0.50 -8.15
N LYS A 39 1.60 -0.15 -8.65
CA LYS A 39 1.75 -1.14 -9.73
C LYS A 39 2.24 -0.52 -11.04
N ALA A 40 1.88 0.74 -11.29
CA ALA A 40 2.35 1.50 -12.44
C ALA A 40 3.73 2.15 -12.22
N ASN A 41 4.35 1.98 -11.04
CA ASN A 41 5.54 2.73 -10.61
C ASN A 41 5.37 4.26 -10.66
N ASP A 42 4.13 4.75 -10.56
CA ASP A 42 3.81 6.17 -10.52
C ASP A 42 3.91 6.69 -9.08
N LEU A 43 5.13 7.11 -8.72
CA LEU A 43 5.43 7.59 -7.37
C LEU A 43 4.85 8.99 -7.10
N ASP A 44 4.69 9.81 -8.14
CA ASP A 44 4.11 11.15 -8.04
C ASP A 44 2.62 11.04 -7.68
N GLN A 45 1.89 10.22 -8.43
CA GLN A 45 0.49 9.95 -8.10
C GLN A 45 0.33 9.29 -6.72
N ALA A 46 1.24 8.39 -6.33
CA ALA A 46 1.21 7.79 -5.01
C ALA A 46 1.40 8.84 -3.89
N GLU A 47 2.27 9.82 -4.13
CA GLU A 47 2.47 10.95 -3.22
C GLU A 47 1.23 11.85 -3.14
N ASP A 48 0.64 12.21 -4.28
CA ASP A 48 -0.57 13.04 -4.35
C ASP A 48 -1.77 12.41 -3.63
N ILE A 49 -1.88 11.08 -3.68
CA ILE A 49 -2.94 10.34 -2.96
C ILE A 49 -2.68 10.31 -1.44
N GLY A 50 -1.45 10.59 -0.98
CA GLY A 50 -1.08 10.60 0.43
C GLY A 50 -0.45 9.28 0.91
N ILE A 51 0.37 8.59 0.10
CA ILE A 51 1.06 7.36 0.52
C ILE A 51 1.90 7.55 1.79
N ILE A 52 2.42 8.76 2.01
CA ILE A 52 3.21 9.12 3.19
C ILE A 52 2.36 9.15 4.46
N ASP A 53 1.07 9.51 4.35
CA ASP A 53 0.13 9.60 5.47
C ASP A 53 -0.40 8.24 5.93
N CYS A 54 -0.22 7.19 5.11
CA CYS A 54 -0.58 5.84 5.51
C CYS A 54 0.21 5.46 6.77
N ILE A 55 -0.42 4.88 7.79
CA ILE A 55 0.25 4.46 9.04
C ILE A 55 0.61 2.97 9.09
N GLU A 56 0.46 2.24 7.97
CA GLU A 56 0.77 0.80 7.87
C GLU A 56 -0.06 -0.10 8.82
N CYS A 57 -1.29 0.30 9.18
CA CYS A 57 -2.11 -0.41 10.17
C CYS A 57 -2.58 -1.83 9.77
N GLY A 58 -2.50 -2.23 8.50
CA GLY A 58 -2.85 -3.58 8.05
C GLY A 58 -4.31 -3.80 7.66
N THR A 59 -5.23 -2.93 8.09
CA THR A 59 -6.68 -3.16 7.95
C THR A 59 -7.12 -3.35 6.50
N CYS A 60 -6.54 -2.60 5.57
CA CYS A 60 -6.88 -2.71 4.15
C CYS A 60 -6.52 -4.07 3.54
N SER A 61 -5.40 -4.68 3.95
CA SER A 61 -5.01 -6.04 3.53
C SER A 61 -5.94 -7.08 4.14
N PHE A 62 -6.28 -6.92 5.43
CA PHE A 62 -7.11 -7.88 6.16
C PHE A 62 -8.55 -7.96 5.61
N VAL A 63 -9.17 -6.82 5.29
CA VAL A 63 -10.55 -6.78 4.77
C VAL A 63 -10.66 -7.08 3.27
N CYS A 64 -9.52 -7.24 2.58
CA CYS A 64 -9.51 -7.47 1.14
C CYS A 64 -10.01 -8.89 0.83
N PRO A 65 -11.12 -9.06 0.09
CA PRO A 65 -11.62 -10.40 -0.26
C PRO A 65 -10.69 -11.12 -1.25
N SER A 66 -9.83 -10.38 -1.95
CA SER A 66 -8.81 -10.92 -2.85
C SER A 66 -7.47 -11.15 -2.15
N HIS A 67 -7.41 -11.01 -0.81
CA HIS A 67 -6.20 -11.21 0.00
C HIS A 67 -4.97 -10.41 -0.44
N ILE A 68 -5.17 -9.26 -1.11
CA ILE A 68 -4.07 -8.43 -1.61
C ILE A 68 -3.28 -7.86 -0.44
N GLN A 69 -1.96 -8.03 -0.46
CA GLN A 69 -1.06 -7.51 0.58
C GLN A 69 -0.77 -6.01 0.38
N LEU A 70 -1.83 -5.19 0.49
CA LEU A 70 -1.78 -3.74 0.29
C LEU A 70 -0.75 -3.06 1.18
N VAL A 71 -0.70 -3.40 2.48
CA VAL A 71 0.25 -2.80 3.41
C VAL A 71 1.70 -3.10 3.06
N GLN A 72 2.04 -4.32 2.62
CA GLN A 72 3.41 -4.61 2.18
C GLN A 72 3.80 -3.75 0.98
N ARG A 73 2.88 -3.57 0.01
CA ARG A 73 3.09 -2.68 -1.13
C ARG A 73 3.28 -1.23 -0.70
N PHE A 74 2.48 -0.74 0.26
CA PHE A 74 2.59 0.63 0.76
C PHE A 74 3.89 0.88 1.52
N ARG A 75 4.40 -0.11 2.26
CA ARG A 75 5.71 -0.03 2.92
C ARG A 75 6.84 0.19 1.92
N VAL A 76 6.87 -0.63 0.87
CA VAL A 76 7.84 -0.49 -0.21
C VAL A 76 7.64 0.84 -0.94
N GLY A 77 6.40 1.20 -1.26
CA GLY A 77 6.06 2.46 -1.92
C GLY A 77 6.54 3.69 -1.15
N LYS A 78 6.35 3.74 0.17
CA LYS A 78 6.89 4.83 1.01
C LYS A 78 8.41 4.91 0.98
N GLN A 79 9.10 3.77 1.01
CA GLN A 79 10.55 3.76 0.90
C GLN A 79 11.00 4.34 -0.45
N LEU A 80 10.32 3.99 -1.54
CA LEU A 80 10.59 4.53 -2.87
C LEU A 80 10.37 6.05 -2.95
N VAL A 81 9.24 6.55 -2.42
CA VAL A 81 8.96 8.00 -2.39
C VAL A 81 9.99 8.75 -1.53
N ARG A 82 10.35 8.22 -0.36
CA ARG A 82 11.40 8.82 0.49
C ARG A 82 12.76 8.85 -0.22
N ALA A 83 13.13 7.77 -0.89
CA ALA A 83 14.37 7.71 -1.66
C ALA A 83 14.37 8.68 -2.85
N LYS A 84 13.23 8.88 -3.53
CA LYS A 84 13.06 9.89 -4.58
C LYS A 84 13.32 11.29 -4.02
N LYS A 85 12.63 11.67 -2.93
CA LYS A 85 12.82 12.98 -2.27
C LYS A 85 14.25 13.25 -1.83
N GLN A 86 14.94 12.24 -1.28
CA GLN A 86 16.35 12.38 -0.88
C GLN A 86 17.26 12.65 -2.06
N LYS A 87 17.02 12.03 -3.22
CA LYS A 87 17.80 12.29 -4.44
C LYS A 87 17.57 13.70 -4.97
N GLU A 88 16.35 14.22 -4.86
CA GLU A 88 16.00 15.57 -5.30
C GLU A 88 16.66 16.63 -4.41
N THR A 89 16.62 16.46 -3.08
CA THR A 89 17.28 17.39 -2.15
C THR A 89 18.79 17.40 -2.30
N GLN A 90 19.41 16.24 -2.56
CA GLN A 90 20.86 16.16 -2.86
C GLN A 90 21.24 16.84 -4.18
N ARG A 91 20.36 16.82 -5.19
CA ARG A 91 20.59 17.50 -6.46
C ARG A 91 20.42 19.02 -6.35
N ALA A 92 19.47 19.49 -5.54
CA ALA A 92 19.24 20.92 -5.34
C ALA A 92 20.32 21.61 -4.49
N GLY A 93 21.05 20.85 -3.67
CA GLY A 93 22.16 21.35 -2.85
C GLY A 93 23.54 21.32 -3.53
N LYS A 94 23.62 20.94 -4.81
CA LYS A 94 24.86 20.88 -5.60
C LYS A 94 24.79 21.87 -6.74
#